data_AF-A0A0S3RGB8-F1
#
_entry.id   AF-A0A0S3RGB8-F1
#
_cell.length_a   1.000
_cell.length_b   1.000
_cell.length_c   1.000
_cell.angle_alpha   90.00
_cell.angle_beta   90.00
_cell.angle_gamma   90.00
#
_symmetry.space_group_name_H-M   'P 1'
#
loop_
_entity.id
_entity.type
_entity.pdbx_description
1 polymer ?
#
loop_
_entity_poly.entity_id
_entity_poly.type
_entity_poly.pdbx_seq_one_letter_code
_entity_poly.pdbx_strand_id
1 'polypeptide(L)'
;MAIDHPYHTILQLLALANGDRIKDKQRSKSSFVVDIDKKLAAENLLNELASYHGAIILQTKQMVEIYIRLAEMETKREDTNKKVTLPRDLRSLPMLELVPVVTATISIDHSCQYHEGTFPYFKGLADSVMIMNGINAPKVVECFGSDGCRYRQLAKSGNDDLRQDAVMEQFFGLVNTFLRNHQDTRKRRLGVRTYKVVPFTPSAGVLEWVNGTLPLGEYLIGSLSSTFSMRNGGAHGRYGMGDWSFLKCREHMANERDKRKAFQEVCNNFRPVMHYFFLERFLQPAEWFEKRLAYSRSVAASSMVGYIVGLGDRHSMNILIDQATAEVVHIDLGVAFEQGLMLKTPERVPFRLTRDIIDGMGVTGVEGVFRRCCEETLSVMRTNKEALLTIVEVFIHDPLYKWALSPLKALQRQKDLDDDFDTSLEEPQNDYQGNKDATRALLRVKQKLDGYEDGEMRSIHGQVQQLIQDAIDSERLCQMFPGWGAWL
;
A
#
# COMPACT_ATOMS: atom_id res chain seq x y z
N MET A 1 2.97 -29.44 -5.29
CA MET A 1 3.01 -28.08 -4.68
C MET A 1 2.18 -27.98 -3.40
N ALA A 2 0.85 -28.08 -3.42
CA ALA A 2 0.07 -27.91 -2.17
C ALA A 2 0.28 -29.04 -1.15
N ILE A 3 0.67 -30.22 -1.61
CA ILE A 3 1.14 -31.33 -0.76
C ILE A 3 2.52 -31.02 -0.18
N ASP A 4 3.43 -30.44 -0.96
CA ASP A 4 4.83 -30.21 -0.56
C ASP A 4 5.02 -28.94 0.28
N HIS A 5 4.23 -27.89 0.00
CA HIS A 5 4.34 -26.55 0.59
C HIS A 5 2.99 -26.03 1.11
N PRO A 6 2.33 -26.74 2.05
CA PRO A 6 0.97 -26.43 2.49
C PRO A 6 0.81 -25.00 3.01
N TYR A 7 1.80 -24.48 3.74
CA TYR A 7 1.79 -23.14 4.34
C TYR A 7 1.85 -21.99 3.32
N HIS A 8 2.23 -22.29 2.07
CA HIS A 8 2.31 -21.31 0.99
C HIS A 8 1.13 -21.39 0.03
N THR A 9 0.24 -22.38 0.16
CA THR A 9 -0.83 -22.64 -0.81
C THR A 9 -2.22 -22.73 -0.21
N ILE A 10 -2.36 -23.24 1.02
CA ILE A 10 -3.67 -23.51 1.63
C ILE A 10 -4.46 -22.21 1.84
N LEU A 11 -3.80 -21.13 2.27
CA LEU A 11 -4.46 -19.84 2.48
C LEU A 11 -5.04 -19.28 1.17
N GLN A 12 -4.33 -19.42 0.06
CA GLN A 12 -4.78 -18.97 -1.26
C GLN A 12 -5.96 -19.82 -1.75
N LEU A 13 -5.91 -21.15 -1.56
CA LEU A 13 -7.03 -22.03 -1.88
C LEU A 13 -8.27 -21.71 -1.03
N LEU A 14 -8.09 -21.43 0.26
CA LEU A 14 -9.18 -21.01 1.14
C LEU A 14 -9.78 -19.67 0.72
N ALA A 15 -8.95 -18.71 0.31
CA ALA A 15 -9.43 -17.42 -0.20
C ALA A 15 -10.29 -17.59 -1.46
N LEU A 16 -9.91 -18.50 -2.37
CA LEU A 16 -10.71 -18.84 -3.56
C LEU A 16 -12.00 -19.58 -3.20
N ALA A 17 -11.95 -20.53 -2.27
CA ALA A 17 -13.13 -21.27 -1.79
C ALA A 17 -14.13 -20.34 -1.07
N ASN A 18 -13.65 -19.26 -0.46
CA ASN A 18 -14.48 -18.21 0.14
C ASN A 18 -14.88 -17.10 -0.86
N GLY A 19 -14.71 -17.32 -2.17
CA GLY A 19 -14.93 -16.32 -3.21
C GLY A 19 -16.36 -15.75 -3.30
N ASP A 20 -17.35 -16.41 -2.69
CA ASP A 20 -18.75 -15.98 -2.61
C ASP A 20 -19.14 -15.37 -1.25
N ARG A 21 -18.22 -15.37 -0.28
CA ARG A 21 -18.45 -14.85 1.07
C ARG A 21 -18.32 -13.33 1.09
N ILE A 22 -19.43 -12.69 0.73
CA ILE A 22 -19.61 -11.24 0.70
C ILE A 22 -20.70 -10.88 1.71
N LYS A 23 -20.51 -9.80 2.48
CA LYS A 23 -21.49 -9.31 3.47
C LYS A 23 -22.84 -9.05 2.78
N ASP A 24 -23.97 -9.49 3.34
CA ASP A 24 -25.29 -9.48 2.66
C ASP A 24 -25.74 -8.10 2.15
N LYS A 25 -25.32 -6.99 2.79
CA LYS A 25 -25.58 -5.62 2.33
C LYS A 25 -24.78 -5.22 1.06
N GLN A 26 -23.81 -6.03 0.64
CA GLN A 26 -22.97 -5.82 -0.54
C GLN A 26 -23.33 -6.77 -1.71
N ARG A 27 -24.15 -7.80 -1.48
CA ARG A 27 -24.65 -8.69 -2.55
C ARG A 27 -25.57 -7.99 -3.56
N SER A 28 -26.29 -6.95 -3.14
CA SER A 28 -27.21 -6.19 -4.00
C SER A 28 -26.54 -5.13 -4.88
N LYS A 29 -25.27 -4.80 -4.60
CA LYS A 29 -24.45 -3.92 -5.43
C LYS A 29 -23.62 -4.82 -6.33
N SER A 30 -23.72 -4.65 -7.64
CA SER A 30 -23.10 -5.40 -8.76
C SER A 30 -21.55 -5.42 -8.77
N SER A 31 -20.94 -5.35 -7.59
CA SER A 31 -19.53 -5.07 -7.38
C SER A 31 -18.67 -6.33 -7.26
N PHE A 32 -19.25 -7.52 -7.04
CA PHE A 32 -18.48 -8.75 -6.96
C PHE A 32 -19.10 -9.82 -7.85
N VAL A 33 -18.43 -10.12 -8.97
CA VAL A 33 -18.75 -11.30 -9.78
C VAL A 33 -18.11 -12.49 -9.09
N VAL A 34 -18.90 -13.52 -8.78
CA VAL A 34 -18.37 -14.77 -8.21
C VAL A 34 -18.11 -15.74 -9.35
N ASP A 35 -16.86 -16.18 -9.49
CA ASP A 35 -16.52 -17.29 -10.37
C ASP A 35 -16.81 -18.61 -9.64
N ILE A 36 -18.01 -19.15 -9.88
CA ILE A 36 -18.50 -20.36 -9.22
C ILE A 36 -17.62 -21.57 -9.57
N ASP A 37 -17.13 -21.66 -10.80
CA ASP A 37 -16.29 -22.78 -11.24
C ASP A 37 -14.95 -22.77 -10.50
N LYS A 38 -14.31 -21.60 -10.36
CA LYS A 38 -13.09 -21.46 -9.54
C LYS A 38 -13.33 -21.80 -8.08
N LYS A 39 -14.46 -21.36 -7.52
CA LYS A 39 -14.83 -21.68 -6.13
C LYS A 39 -14.96 -23.19 -5.92
N LEU A 40 -15.76 -23.86 -6.75
CA LEU A 40 -15.99 -25.30 -6.67
C LEU A 40 -14.69 -26.09 -6.88
N ALA A 41 -13.84 -25.65 -7.82
CA ALA A 41 -12.53 -26.25 -8.02
C ALA A 41 -11.63 -26.13 -6.77
N ALA A 42 -11.62 -24.96 -6.12
CA ALA A 42 -10.86 -24.75 -4.88
C ALA A 42 -11.39 -25.60 -3.72
N GLU A 43 -12.71 -25.73 -3.58
CA GLU A 43 -13.35 -26.61 -2.58
C GLU A 43 -12.99 -28.08 -2.81
N ASN A 44 -13.05 -28.55 -4.06
CA ASN A 44 -12.67 -29.92 -4.42
C ASN A 44 -11.19 -30.19 -4.10
N LEU A 45 -10.28 -29.27 -4.46
CA LEU A 45 -8.86 -29.39 -4.13
C LEU A 45 -8.61 -29.42 -2.62
N LEU A 46 -9.31 -28.60 -1.84
CA LEU A 46 -9.21 -28.63 -0.38
C LEU A 46 -9.70 -29.95 0.21
N ASN A 47 -10.74 -30.55 -0.36
CA ASN A 47 -11.25 -31.86 0.06
C ASN A 47 -10.24 -32.98 -0.25
N GLU A 48 -9.60 -32.95 -1.42
CA GLU A 48 -8.53 -33.89 -1.77
C GLU A 48 -7.33 -33.74 -0.83
N LEU A 49 -6.89 -32.50 -0.58
CA LEU A 49 -5.77 -32.18 0.31
C LEU A 49 -6.05 -32.54 1.77
N ALA A 50 -7.32 -32.67 2.19
CA ALA A 50 -7.65 -33.07 3.55
C ALA A 50 -7.11 -34.46 3.90
N SER A 51 -6.92 -35.34 2.91
CA SER A 51 -6.27 -36.65 3.11
C SER A 51 -4.79 -36.56 3.47
N TYR A 52 -4.11 -35.47 3.09
CA TYR A 52 -2.69 -35.24 3.36
C TYR A 52 -2.48 -34.28 4.55
N HIS A 53 -3.21 -33.16 4.58
CA HIS A 53 -2.99 -32.02 5.46
C HIS A 53 -4.26 -31.61 6.23
N GLY A 54 -5.17 -32.54 6.51
CA GLY A 54 -6.48 -32.26 7.10
C GLY A 54 -6.43 -31.44 8.39
N ALA A 55 -5.49 -31.73 9.30
CA ALA A 55 -5.34 -30.97 10.55
C ALA A 55 -4.88 -29.53 10.32
N ILE A 56 -3.95 -29.31 9.38
CA ILE A 56 -3.47 -27.96 8.99
C ILE A 56 -4.61 -27.18 8.36
N ILE A 57 -5.37 -27.80 7.44
CA ILE A 57 -6.51 -27.16 6.77
C ILE A 57 -7.58 -26.77 7.79
N LEU A 58 -7.88 -27.64 8.76
CA LEU A 58 -8.86 -27.35 9.81
C LEU A 58 -8.45 -26.15 10.66
N GLN A 59 -7.21 -26.12 11.16
CA GLN A 59 -6.73 -24.98 11.94
C GLN A 59 -6.62 -23.71 11.09
N THR A 60 -6.28 -23.82 9.81
CA THR A 60 -6.25 -22.66 8.90
C THR A 60 -7.65 -22.10 8.70
N LYS A 61 -8.68 -22.95 8.53
CA LYS A 61 -10.09 -22.51 8.46
C LYS A 61 -10.52 -21.80 9.74
N GLN A 62 -10.15 -22.33 10.91
CA GLN A 62 -10.42 -21.69 12.20
C GLN A 62 -9.77 -20.30 12.30
N MET A 63 -8.49 -20.20 11.94
CA MET A 63 -7.75 -18.93 11.93
C MET A 63 -8.40 -17.91 11.00
N VAL A 64 -8.74 -18.30 9.76
CA VAL A 64 -9.40 -17.44 8.79
C VAL A 64 -10.75 -16.95 9.32
N GLU A 65 -11.56 -17.82 9.93
CA GLU A 65 -12.85 -17.44 10.52
C GLU A 65 -12.70 -16.42 11.66
N ILE A 66 -11.70 -16.60 12.53
CA ILE A 66 -11.38 -15.64 13.61
C ILE A 66 -11.13 -14.25 13.03
N TYR A 67 -10.29 -14.16 12.00
CA TYR A 67 -9.95 -12.87 11.40
C TYR A 67 -11.09 -12.25 10.58
N ILE A 68 -11.92 -13.05 9.91
CA ILE A 68 -13.11 -12.54 9.22
C ILE A 68 -14.06 -11.91 10.24
N ARG A 69 -14.35 -12.60 11.36
CA ARG A 69 -15.19 -12.04 12.44
C ARG A 69 -14.59 -10.78 13.04
N LEU A 70 -13.28 -10.76 13.25
CA LEU A 70 -12.57 -9.58 13.74
C LEU A 70 -12.73 -8.38 12.79
N ALA A 71 -12.53 -8.61 11.49
CA ALA A 71 -12.62 -7.57 10.48
C ALA A 71 -14.05 -7.01 10.40
N GLU A 72 -15.04 -7.92 10.37
CA GLU A 72 -16.47 -7.62 10.22
C GLU A 72 -17.14 -7.10 11.49
N MET A 73 -16.44 -7.14 12.64
CA MET A 73 -16.91 -6.63 13.93
C MET A 73 -17.47 -5.22 13.78
N GLU A 74 -18.71 -5.03 14.24
CA GLU A 74 -19.38 -3.73 14.19
C GLU A 74 -18.73 -2.75 15.17
N THR A 75 -18.55 -1.52 14.71
CA THR A 75 -17.90 -0.44 15.47
C THR A 75 -18.72 0.83 15.31
N LYS A 76 -18.74 1.67 16.34
CA LYS A 76 -19.40 2.97 16.27
C LYS A 76 -18.39 4.06 15.89
N ARG A 77 -18.88 5.18 15.34
CA ARG A 77 -18.03 6.35 15.03
C ARG A 77 -17.25 6.85 16.28
N GLU A 78 -17.86 6.75 17.46
CA GLU A 78 -17.26 7.12 18.74
C GLU A 78 -16.06 6.24 19.16
N ASP A 79 -15.89 5.06 18.56
CA ASP A 79 -14.80 4.13 18.85
C ASP A 79 -13.52 4.46 18.07
N THR A 80 -13.60 5.37 17.10
CA THR A 80 -12.46 5.75 16.24
C THR A 80 -11.29 6.26 17.07
N ASN A 81 -10.09 5.76 16.77
CA ASN A 81 -8.84 6.03 17.48
C ASN A 81 -8.87 5.63 18.98
N LYS A 82 -9.82 4.78 19.39
CA LYS A 82 -9.90 4.22 20.75
C LYS A 82 -9.58 2.73 20.76
N LYS A 83 -9.13 2.26 21.93
CA LYS A 83 -9.01 0.83 22.21
C LYS A 83 -10.37 0.28 22.63
N VAL A 84 -10.84 -0.74 21.93
CA VAL A 84 -12.10 -1.44 22.18
C VAL A 84 -11.78 -2.87 22.59
N THR A 85 -12.36 -3.32 23.70
CA THR A 85 -12.21 -4.70 24.17
C THR A 85 -12.90 -5.66 23.22
N LEU A 86 -12.23 -6.77 22.90
CA LEU A 86 -12.78 -7.80 22.03
C LEU A 86 -13.91 -8.58 22.71
N PRO A 87 -14.90 -9.07 21.92
CA PRO A 87 -15.86 -10.08 22.34
C PRO A 87 -15.20 -11.30 23.01
N ARG A 88 -15.91 -11.96 23.95
CA ARG A 88 -15.35 -13.09 24.72
C ARG A 88 -14.87 -14.24 23.83
N ASP A 89 -15.59 -14.52 22.76
CA ASP A 89 -15.27 -15.56 21.77
C ASP A 89 -13.99 -15.25 20.98
N LEU A 90 -13.61 -13.98 20.81
CA LEU A 90 -12.35 -13.56 20.19
C LEU A 90 -11.19 -13.39 21.18
N ARG A 91 -11.46 -13.49 22.50
CA ARG A 91 -10.43 -13.45 23.56
C ARG A 91 -10.03 -14.84 24.02
N SER A 92 -11.00 -15.75 24.17
CA SER A 92 -10.78 -17.13 24.61
C SER A 92 -10.56 -18.07 23.43
N LEU A 93 -9.60 -17.74 22.55
CA LEU A 93 -9.30 -18.54 21.36
C LEU A 93 -8.38 -19.72 21.70
N PRO A 94 -8.58 -20.90 21.08
CA PRO A 94 -7.63 -21.99 21.19
C PRO A 94 -6.32 -21.64 20.48
N MET A 95 -5.21 -22.19 20.98
CA MET A 95 -3.92 -22.11 20.29
C MET A 95 -3.99 -22.97 19.02
N LEU A 96 -3.46 -22.44 17.91
CA LEU A 96 -3.45 -23.12 16.63
C LEU A 96 -2.00 -23.47 16.27
N GLU A 97 -1.50 -24.55 16.86
CA GLU A 97 -0.08 -24.96 16.81
C GLU A 97 0.42 -25.36 15.42
N LEU A 98 -0.49 -25.77 14.53
CA LEU A 98 -0.15 -26.25 13.19
C LEU A 98 -0.16 -25.14 12.15
N VAL A 99 -0.52 -23.91 12.50
CA VAL A 99 -0.60 -22.80 11.54
C VAL A 99 0.26 -21.62 11.99
N PRO A 100 0.98 -21.00 11.04
CA PRO A 100 1.81 -19.84 11.32
C PRO A 100 0.94 -18.63 11.70
N VAL A 101 1.52 -17.69 12.43
CA VAL A 101 1.00 -16.34 12.48
C VAL A 101 0.86 -15.82 11.05
N VAL A 102 -0.34 -15.37 10.66
CA VAL A 102 -0.70 -15.00 9.27
C VAL A 102 0.33 -14.07 8.61
N THR A 103 0.83 -13.09 9.36
CA THR A 103 1.76 -12.07 8.88
C THR A 103 3.23 -12.40 9.16
N ALA A 104 3.54 -13.57 9.73
CA ALA A 104 4.93 -14.00 9.88
C ALA A 104 5.49 -14.48 8.55
N THR A 105 6.73 -14.14 8.24
CA THR A 105 7.41 -14.61 7.03
C THR A 105 7.85 -16.06 7.20
N ILE A 106 7.50 -16.89 6.22
CA ILE A 106 7.83 -18.32 6.18
C ILE A 106 8.71 -18.48 4.94
N SER A 107 9.90 -19.01 5.14
CA SER A 107 10.80 -19.31 4.03
C SER A 107 10.36 -20.62 3.36
N ILE A 108 10.57 -20.73 2.05
CA ILE A 108 10.34 -21.99 1.34
C ILE A 108 11.43 -22.96 1.79
N ASP A 109 11.03 -24.10 2.35
CA ASP A 109 11.94 -25.19 2.63
C ASP A 109 12.08 -26.07 1.38
N HIS A 110 13.28 -26.11 0.80
CA HIS A 110 13.57 -26.90 -0.39
C HIS A 110 13.52 -28.41 -0.16
N SER A 111 13.58 -28.88 1.09
CA SER A 111 13.38 -30.28 1.45
C SER A 111 11.90 -30.67 1.53
N CYS A 112 10.99 -29.69 1.45
CA CYS A 112 9.55 -29.84 1.64
C CYS A 112 9.17 -30.38 3.03
N GLN A 113 10.07 -30.25 4.01
CA GLN A 113 9.84 -30.64 5.39
C GLN A 113 9.69 -29.40 6.25
N TYR A 114 8.55 -29.23 6.91
CA TYR A 114 8.28 -28.11 7.80
C TYR A 114 8.18 -28.65 9.23
N HIS A 115 9.33 -28.81 9.88
CA HIS A 115 9.40 -29.34 11.24
C HIS A 115 8.88 -28.33 12.28
N GLU A 116 8.60 -28.81 13.50
CA GLU A 116 8.26 -27.95 14.61
C GLU A 116 9.34 -26.87 14.82
N GLY A 117 8.90 -25.62 15.00
CA GLY A 117 9.79 -24.47 15.11
C GLY A 117 10.19 -23.79 13.79
N THR A 118 9.78 -24.32 12.63
CA THR A 118 10.04 -23.68 11.32
C THR A 118 9.39 -22.30 11.20
N PHE A 119 8.27 -22.09 11.89
CA PHE A 119 7.56 -20.82 11.94
C PHE A 119 6.94 -20.58 13.32
N PRO A 120 6.70 -19.31 13.70
CA PRO A 120 5.94 -18.97 14.89
C PRO A 120 4.45 -19.30 14.65
N TYR A 121 3.88 -20.19 15.47
CA TYR A 121 2.47 -20.56 15.36
C TYR A 121 1.56 -19.59 16.12
N PHE A 122 0.28 -19.54 15.75
CA PHE A 122 -0.72 -18.64 16.33
C PHE A 122 -1.08 -19.08 17.77
N LYS A 123 -0.75 -18.25 18.77
CA LYS A 123 -1.15 -18.47 20.17
C LYS A 123 -2.47 -17.81 20.56
N GLY A 124 -2.86 -16.73 19.87
CA GLY A 124 -4.07 -15.98 20.18
C GLY A 124 -3.99 -14.52 19.78
N LEU A 125 -5.03 -13.76 20.11
CA LEU A 125 -5.12 -12.31 19.93
C LEU A 125 -5.09 -11.59 21.28
N ALA A 126 -4.65 -10.35 21.30
CA ALA A 126 -4.78 -9.47 22.46
C ALA A 126 -6.25 -9.16 22.79
N ASP A 127 -6.53 -8.86 24.05
CA ASP A 127 -7.91 -8.63 24.54
C ASP A 127 -8.61 -7.40 23.96
N SER A 128 -7.91 -6.55 23.22
CA SER A 128 -8.43 -5.31 22.68
C SER A 128 -7.86 -5.00 21.30
N VAL A 129 -8.64 -4.28 20.50
CA VAL A 129 -8.23 -3.72 19.21
C VAL A 129 -8.25 -2.20 19.23
N MET A 130 -7.43 -1.59 18.38
CA MET A 130 -7.52 -0.17 18.08
C MET A 130 -8.32 0.02 16.80
N ILE A 131 -9.37 0.82 16.85
CA ILE A 131 -10.18 1.15 15.67
C ILE A 131 -9.54 2.34 14.96
N MET A 132 -9.18 2.17 13.70
CA MET A 132 -8.57 3.23 12.90
C MET A 132 -9.65 4.08 12.21
N ASN A 133 -9.29 5.33 11.92
CA ASN A 133 -10.14 6.19 11.09
C ASN A 133 -10.27 5.64 9.66
N GLY A 134 -11.46 5.79 9.07
CA GLY A 134 -11.77 5.35 7.71
C GLY A 134 -13.20 4.82 7.56
N ILE A 135 -13.72 4.82 6.33
CA ILE A 135 -15.10 4.43 6.00
C ILE A 135 -15.45 3.03 6.56
N ASN A 136 -14.48 2.12 6.50
CA ASN A 136 -14.63 0.72 6.90
C ASN A 136 -14.15 0.43 8.34
N ALA A 137 -13.71 1.45 9.08
CA ALA A 137 -13.21 1.36 10.45
C ALA A 137 -12.28 0.14 10.68
N PRO A 138 -11.10 0.08 10.03
CA PRO A 138 -10.24 -1.09 10.09
C PRO A 138 -9.64 -1.27 11.49
N LYS A 139 -9.39 -2.53 11.89
CA LYS A 139 -9.06 -2.91 13.27
C LYS A 139 -7.60 -3.33 13.39
N VAL A 140 -6.84 -2.65 14.22
CA VAL A 140 -5.47 -3.05 14.56
C VAL A 140 -5.52 -3.97 15.78
N VAL A 141 -5.03 -5.20 15.60
CA VAL A 141 -4.93 -6.22 16.65
C VAL A 141 -3.47 -6.64 16.84
N GLU A 142 -3.13 -7.08 18.03
CA GLU A 142 -1.87 -7.79 18.28
C GLU A 142 -2.14 -9.29 18.33
N CYS A 143 -1.40 -10.05 17.53
CA CYS A 143 -1.37 -11.50 17.56
C CYS A 143 -0.12 -11.97 18.33
N PHE A 144 -0.30 -12.96 19.19
CA PHE A 144 0.79 -13.58 19.95
C PHE A 144 1.34 -14.78 19.17
N GLY A 145 2.64 -14.76 18.88
CA GLY A 145 3.34 -15.88 18.26
C GLY A 145 3.94 -16.84 19.28
N SER A 146 4.24 -18.06 18.82
CA SER A 146 4.86 -19.07 19.69
C SER A 146 6.27 -18.72 20.15
N ASP A 147 6.97 -17.90 19.38
CA ASP A 147 8.30 -17.33 19.63
C ASP A 147 8.32 -16.24 20.71
N GLY A 148 7.16 -15.86 21.26
CA GLY A 148 7.04 -14.80 22.26
C GLY A 148 6.96 -13.39 21.66
N CYS A 149 6.96 -13.26 20.33
CA CYS A 149 6.80 -11.98 19.66
C CYS A 149 5.32 -11.57 19.57
N ARG A 150 5.09 -10.26 19.46
CA ARG A 150 3.78 -9.65 19.23
C ARG A 150 3.73 -9.12 17.80
N TYR A 151 2.81 -9.64 17.00
CA TYR A 151 2.61 -9.26 15.61
C TYR A 151 1.42 -8.32 15.51
N ARG A 152 1.68 -7.03 15.24
CA ARG A 152 0.62 -6.08 14.95
C ARG A 152 0.08 -6.32 13.54
N GLN A 153 -1.23 -6.32 13.42
CA GLN A 153 -1.95 -6.69 12.20
C GLN A 153 -3.16 -5.79 12.03
N LEU A 154 -3.47 -5.44 10.77
CA LEU A 154 -4.64 -4.66 10.41
C LEU A 154 -5.68 -5.59 9.77
N ALA A 155 -6.76 -5.88 10.49
CA ALA A 155 -7.92 -6.57 9.95
C ALA A 155 -8.82 -5.56 9.23
N LYS A 156 -9.03 -5.77 7.93
CA LYS A 156 -9.80 -4.89 7.06
C LYS A 156 -10.95 -5.68 6.45
N SER A 157 -12.16 -5.15 6.56
CA SER A 157 -13.34 -5.65 5.84
C SER A 157 -14.05 -4.50 5.13
N GLY A 158 -14.59 -4.69 3.94
CA GLY A 158 -15.39 -3.68 3.26
C GLY A 158 -15.33 -3.82 1.74
N ASN A 159 -15.53 -2.70 1.05
CA ASN A 159 -15.51 -2.64 -0.42
C ASN A 159 -14.09 -2.65 -1.02
N ASP A 160 -13.05 -2.71 -0.20
CA ASP A 160 -11.66 -2.65 -0.65
C ASP A 160 -11.16 -4.05 -0.99
N ASP A 161 -10.66 -4.21 -2.21
CA ASP A 161 -10.19 -5.50 -2.71
C ASP A 161 -8.73 -5.72 -2.33
N LEU A 162 -8.50 -6.50 -1.27
CA LEU A 162 -7.16 -6.79 -0.76
C LEU A 162 -6.32 -7.70 -1.68
N ARG A 163 -6.93 -8.31 -2.70
CA ARG A 163 -6.19 -9.13 -3.67
C ARG A 163 -5.31 -8.25 -4.55
N GLN A 164 -5.78 -7.05 -4.89
CA GLN A 164 -4.99 -6.06 -5.61
C GLN A 164 -3.72 -5.71 -4.81
N ASP A 165 -3.88 -5.36 -3.53
CA ASP A 165 -2.77 -5.05 -2.65
C ASP A 165 -1.79 -6.24 -2.54
N ALA A 166 -2.31 -7.46 -2.36
CA ALA A 166 -1.48 -8.67 -2.23
C ALA A 166 -0.64 -8.97 -3.47
N VAL A 167 -1.19 -8.80 -4.67
CA VAL A 167 -0.43 -9.03 -5.91
C VAL A 167 0.55 -7.89 -6.20
N MET A 168 0.23 -6.65 -5.83
CA MET A 168 1.20 -5.54 -5.89
C MET A 168 2.41 -5.81 -4.99
N GLU A 169 2.18 -6.31 -3.77
CA GLU A 169 3.26 -6.74 -2.87
C GLU A 169 4.07 -7.92 -3.47
N GLN A 170 3.43 -8.84 -4.19
CA GLN A 170 4.16 -9.89 -4.92
C GLN A 170 5.02 -9.31 -6.05
N PHE A 171 4.51 -8.34 -6.81
CA PHE A 171 5.27 -7.64 -7.83
C PHE A 171 6.50 -6.95 -7.22
N PHE A 172 6.33 -6.24 -6.10
CA PHE A 172 7.44 -5.62 -5.36
C PHE A 172 8.44 -6.67 -4.85
N GLY A 173 7.97 -7.81 -4.36
CA GLY A 173 8.81 -8.95 -3.97
C GLY A 173 9.65 -9.50 -5.11
N LEU A 174 9.09 -9.60 -6.32
CA LEU A 174 9.81 -10.03 -7.51
C LEU A 174 10.86 -8.98 -7.93
N VAL A 175 10.49 -7.69 -7.97
CA VAL A 175 11.45 -6.60 -8.23
C VAL A 175 12.61 -6.64 -7.25
N ASN A 176 12.33 -6.80 -5.95
CA ASN A 176 13.37 -6.92 -4.93
C ASN A 176 14.31 -8.11 -5.17
N THR A 177 13.80 -9.21 -5.70
CA THR A 177 14.63 -10.36 -6.08
C THR A 177 15.58 -10.00 -7.21
N PHE A 178 15.10 -9.29 -8.25
CA PHE A 178 15.96 -8.83 -9.34
C PHE A 178 16.99 -7.78 -8.87
N LEU A 179 16.58 -6.83 -8.03
CA LEU A 179 17.49 -5.82 -7.46
C LEU A 179 18.58 -6.44 -6.59
N ARG A 180 18.30 -7.52 -5.86
CA ARG A 180 19.32 -8.26 -5.10
C ARG A 180 20.26 -9.07 -5.98
N ASN A 181 19.79 -9.55 -7.12
CA ASN A 181 20.59 -10.38 -8.04
C ASN A 181 21.52 -9.55 -8.93
N HIS A 182 21.19 -8.29 -9.19
CA HIS A 182 22.02 -7.39 -9.97
C HIS A 182 23.13 -6.74 -9.11
N GLN A 183 24.37 -6.72 -9.61
CA GLN A 183 25.55 -6.38 -8.80
C GLN A 183 25.52 -4.94 -8.28
N ASP A 184 25.17 -3.98 -9.13
CA ASP A 184 25.20 -2.55 -8.80
C ASP A 184 24.11 -2.14 -7.82
N THR A 185 22.91 -2.68 -7.99
CA THR A 185 21.76 -2.46 -7.11
C THR A 185 21.99 -3.13 -5.76
N ARG A 186 22.57 -4.35 -5.73
CA ARG A 186 22.95 -5.05 -4.49
C ARG A 186 23.99 -4.29 -3.67
N LYS A 187 25.06 -3.78 -4.31
CA LYS A 187 26.09 -2.95 -3.63
C LYS A 187 25.48 -1.73 -2.94
N ARG A 188 24.42 -1.16 -3.53
CA ARG A 188 23.70 0.02 -3.02
C ARG A 188 22.53 -0.34 -2.10
N ARG A 189 22.25 -1.63 -1.88
CA ARG A 189 21.09 -2.15 -1.13
C ARG A 189 19.76 -1.55 -1.62
N LEU A 190 19.61 -1.44 -2.95
CA LEU A 190 18.35 -0.96 -3.53
C LEU A 190 17.25 -2.00 -3.35
N GLY A 191 16.07 -1.53 -2.93
CA GLY A 191 14.90 -2.34 -2.71
C GLY A 191 13.70 -1.46 -2.36
N VAL A 192 12.52 -2.03 -2.52
CA VAL A 192 11.25 -1.48 -2.06
C VAL A 192 10.85 -2.23 -0.79
N ARG A 193 10.47 -1.53 0.27
CA ARG A 193 10.02 -2.19 1.48
C ARG A 193 8.61 -2.75 1.27
N THR A 194 8.45 -4.05 1.51
CA THR A 194 7.21 -4.81 1.34
C THR A 194 6.60 -5.17 2.70
N TYR A 195 5.32 -5.51 2.71
CA TYR A 195 4.60 -6.02 3.87
C TYR A 195 3.62 -7.12 3.44
N LYS A 196 3.21 -7.98 4.36
CA LYS A 196 2.28 -9.06 4.02
C LYS A 196 0.84 -8.58 3.92
N VAL A 197 0.17 -8.99 2.85
CA VAL A 197 -1.28 -8.86 2.67
C VAL A 197 -1.85 -10.25 2.41
N VAL A 198 -2.83 -10.65 3.23
CA VAL A 198 -3.46 -11.95 3.15
C VAL A 198 -4.98 -11.76 3.00
N PRO A 199 -5.51 -11.83 1.77
CA PRO A 199 -6.95 -11.80 1.54
C PRO A 199 -7.57 -13.14 1.97
N PHE A 200 -8.75 -13.08 2.59
CA PHE A 200 -9.49 -14.27 3.04
C PHE A 200 -10.81 -14.45 2.31
N THR A 201 -11.43 -13.35 1.90
CA THR A 201 -12.64 -13.29 1.07
C THR A 201 -12.50 -12.10 0.10
N PRO A 202 -13.41 -11.90 -0.88
CA PRO A 202 -13.38 -10.71 -1.74
C PRO A 202 -13.46 -9.38 -0.98
N SER A 203 -13.98 -9.39 0.25
CA SER A 203 -14.26 -8.21 1.05
C SER A 203 -13.51 -8.16 2.38
N ALA A 204 -12.71 -9.17 2.75
CA ALA A 204 -12.06 -9.26 4.05
C ALA A 204 -10.67 -9.89 3.99
N GLY A 205 -9.77 -9.41 4.83
CA GLY A 205 -8.41 -9.92 4.94
C GLY A 205 -7.60 -9.20 6.00
N VAL A 206 -6.32 -9.55 6.08
CA VAL A 206 -5.38 -9.02 7.06
C VAL A 206 -4.12 -8.49 6.38
N LEU A 207 -3.66 -7.34 6.85
CA LEU A 207 -2.38 -6.76 6.47
C LEU A 207 -1.43 -6.79 7.67
N GLU A 208 -0.15 -6.94 7.39
CA GLU A 208 0.92 -6.69 8.35
C GLU A 208 0.94 -5.22 8.73
N TRP A 209 1.01 -4.93 10.04
CA TRP A 209 1.30 -3.59 10.49
C TRP A 209 2.80 -3.37 10.47
N VAL A 210 3.26 -2.43 9.64
CA VAL A 210 4.68 -2.08 9.58
C VAL A 210 5.07 -1.32 10.85
N ASN A 211 5.83 -1.97 11.72
CA ASN A 211 6.22 -1.40 13.01
C ASN A 211 7.31 -0.33 12.83
N GLY A 212 7.35 0.64 13.75
CA GLY A 212 8.36 1.69 13.77
C GLY A 212 8.18 2.77 12.69
N THR A 213 7.18 2.66 11.82
CA THR A 213 6.93 3.64 10.77
C THR A 213 5.97 4.75 11.21
N LEU A 214 6.10 5.92 10.58
CA LEU A 214 5.27 7.09 10.77
C LEU A 214 4.80 7.60 9.39
N PRO A 215 3.51 7.90 9.16
CA PRO A 215 3.08 8.57 7.93
C PRO A 215 3.83 9.89 7.73
N LEU A 216 4.27 10.19 6.50
CA LEU A 216 4.95 11.45 6.21
C LEU A 216 4.07 12.65 6.56
N GLY A 217 2.77 12.56 6.29
CA GLY A 217 1.80 13.58 6.73
C GLY A 217 1.84 13.79 8.24
N GLU A 218 1.79 12.72 9.04
CA GLU A 218 1.83 12.85 10.49
C GLU A 218 3.11 13.52 11.00
N TYR A 219 4.27 13.22 10.39
CA TYR A 219 5.51 13.91 10.70
C TYR A 219 5.48 15.40 10.31
N LEU A 220 5.10 15.69 9.05
CA LEU A 220 5.23 17.00 8.45
C LEU A 220 4.16 17.99 8.95
N ILE A 221 2.90 17.57 9.01
CA ILE A 221 1.74 18.42 9.33
C ILE A 221 1.15 18.15 10.72
N GLY A 222 1.57 17.07 11.38
CA GLY A 222 1.08 16.67 12.70
C GLY A 222 -0.20 15.83 12.64
N SER A 223 -0.52 15.15 13.74
CA SER A 223 -1.76 14.40 13.88
C SER A 223 -2.93 15.33 14.23
N LEU A 224 -4.01 15.27 13.44
CA LEU A 224 -5.29 15.95 13.72
C LEU A 224 -6.00 15.41 14.97
N SER A 225 -5.55 14.26 15.53
CA SER A 225 -6.32 13.47 16.50
C SER A 225 -5.77 13.43 17.93
N SER A 226 -4.57 13.97 18.23
CA SER A 226 -3.99 13.78 19.58
C SER A 226 -3.90 15.07 20.39
N THR A 227 -4.59 15.06 21.53
CA THR A 227 -4.67 16.14 22.52
C THR A 227 -3.33 16.40 23.25
N PHE A 228 -2.28 15.59 23.02
CA PHE A 228 -1.15 15.53 23.95
C PHE A 228 0.29 15.37 23.40
N SER A 229 0.58 15.43 22.09
CA SER A 229 2.02 15.36 21.69
C SER A 229 2.48 16.15 20.45
N MET A 230 1.62 16.77 19.64
CA MET A 230 2.06 17.68 18.57
C MET A 230 1.12 18.88 18.41
N ARG A 231 1.00 19.70 19.47
CA ARG A 231 0.21 20.95 19.45
C ARG A 231 0.71 22.00 18.43
N ASN A 232 1.81 21.74 17.74
CA ASN A 232 2.50 22.70 16.88
C ASN A 232 2.48 22.31 15.39
N GLY A 233 1.49 21.57 14.88
CA GLY A 233 1.34 21.36 13.43
C GLY A 233 2.49 20.62 12.72
N GLY A 234 3.07 19.59 13.37
CA GLY A 234 4.14 18.76 12.80
C GLY A 234 5.50 19.46 12.68
N ALA A 235 6.36 18.97 11.79
CA ALA A 235 7.64 19.59 11.47
C ALA A 235 7.46 21.00 10.88
N HIS A 236 6.43 21.22 10.07
CA HIS A 236 6.15 22.53 9.48
C HIS A 236 5.80 23.58 10.52
N GLY A 237 4.99 23.28 11.54
CA GLY A 237 4.75 24.27 12.58
C GLY A 237 5.87 24.37 13.64
N ARG A 238 6.80 23.39 13.71
CA ARG A 238 8.04 23.52 14.52
C ARG A 238 9.12 24.37 13.86
N TYR A 239 9.36 24.18 12.56
CA TYR A 239 10.50 24.75 11.84
C TYR A 239 10.11 25.80 10.79
N GLY A 240 8.87 25.79 10.31
CA GLY A 240 8.30 26.77 9.37
C GLY A 240 7.66 27.97 10.07
N MET A 241 8.27 28.50 11.14
CA MET A 241 7.71 29.67 11.83
C MET A 241 7.58 30.86 10.86
N GLY A 242 6.38 31.42 10.77
CA GLY A 242 6.02 32.51 9.86
C GLY A 242 5.44 32.07 8.51
N ASP A 243 5.50 30.76 8.19
CA ASP A 243 4.93 30.20 6.97
C ASP A 243 3.40 30.02 7.11
N TRP A 244 2.72 29.83 5.98
CA TRP A 244 1.32 29.43 5.97
C TRP A 244 1.16 28.02 6.53
N SER A 245 0.05 27.75 7.22
CA SER A 245 -0.27 26.40 7.67
C SER A 245 -0.72 25.54 6.49
N PHE A 246 -0.57 24.21 6.62
CA PHE A 246 -1.06 23.27 5.60
C PHE A 246 -2.55 23.49 5.28
N LEU A 247 -3.39 23.73 6.29
CA LEU A 247 -4.81 24.00 6.12
C LEU A 247 -5.05 25.28 5.31
N LYS A 248 -4.32 26.36 5.61
CA LYS A 248 -4.40 27.61 4.85
C LYS A 248 -3.98 27.42 3.39
N CYS A 249 -2.89 26.69 3.15
CA CYS A 249 -2.44 26.36 1.80
C CYS A 249 -3.49 25.55 1.03
N ARG A 250 -4.11 24.55 1.69
CA ARG A 250 -5.17 23.73 1.11
C ARG A 250 -6.40 24.56 0.73
N GLU A 251 -6.85 25.42 1.64
CA GLU A 251 -8.00 26.32 1.41
C GLU A 251 -7.72 27.29 0.26
N HIS A 252 -6.55 27.92 0.24
CA HIS A 252 -6.13 28.82 -0.84
C HIS A 252 -6.12 28.11 -2.20
N MET A 253 -5.52 26.91 -2.25
CA MET A 253 -5.50 26.08 -3.46
C MET A 253 -6.88 25.61 -3.88
N ALA A 254 -7.83 25.41 -2.96
CA ALA A 254 -9.19 24.99 -3.30
C ALA A 254 -10.00 26.15 -3.90
N ASN A 255 -9.93 27.34 -3.29
CA ASN A 255 -10.78 28.48 -3.60
C ASN A 255 -10.32 29.29 -4.81
N GLU A 256 -9.01 29.35 -5.06
CA GLU A 256 -8.46 30.21 -6.11
C GLU A 256 -8.76 29.66 -7.52
N ARG A 257 -9.09 30.55 -8.46
CA ARG A 257 -9.39 30.14 -9.85
C ARG A 257 -8.12 29.91 -10.65
N ASP A 258 -7.14 30.80 -10.48
CA ASP A 258 -5.82 30.65 -11.10
C ASP A 258 -4.94 29.74 -10.23
N LYS A 259 -5.01 28.44 -10.52
CA LYS A 259 -4.27 27.41 -9.77
C LYS A 259 -2.76 27.60 -9.84
N ARG A 260 -2.22 28.08 -10.96
CA ARG A 260 -0.78 28.27 -11.15
C ARG A 260 -0.26 29.38 -10.24
N LYS A 261 -0.94 30.53 -10.23
CA LYS A 261 -0.61 31.64 -9.34
C LYS A 261 -0.76 31.23 -7.87
N ALA A 262 -1.86 30.57 -7.52
CA ALA A 262 -2.10 30.08 -6.16
C ALA A 262 -0.99 29.14 -5.68
N PHE A 263 -0.55 28.21 -6.54
CA PHE A 263 0.51 27.27 -6.21
C PHE A 263 1.86 27.95 -5.99
N GLN A 264 2.18 28.97 -6.80
CA GLN A 264 3.39 29.76 -6.62
C GLN A 264 3.37 30.55 -5.31
N GLU A 265 2.24 31.17 -4.97
CA GLU A 265 2.06 31.89 -3.70
C GLU A 265 2.19 30.95 -2.50
N VAL A 266 1.58 29.78 -2.56
CA VAL A 266 1.73 28.74 -1.54
C VAL A 266 3.18 28.32 -1.42
N CYS A 267 3.86 28.01 -2.52
CA CYS A 267 5.26 27.60 -2.48
C CYS A 267 6.19 28.67 -1.88
N ASN A 268 5.90 29.96 -2.13
CA ASN A 268 6.65 31.07 -1.56
C ASN A 268 6.42 31.26 -0.05
N ASN A 269 5.24 30.87 0.44
CA ASN A 269 4.84 31.02 1.84
C ASN A 269 4.91 29.70 2.62
N PHE A 270 5.47 28.64 2.05
CA PHE A 270 5.54 27.31 2.67
C PHE A 270 6.87 26.67 2.29
N ARG A 271 7.86 26.68 3.20
CA ARG A 271 9.21 26.17 2.94
C ARG A 271 9.29 24.69 3.30
N PRO A 272 10.09 23.88 2.57
CA PRO A 272 10.26 22.47 2.91
C PRO A 272 11.09 22.31 4.20
N VAL A 273 10.78 21.28 4.98
CA VAL A 273 11.37 21.03 6.31
C VAL A 273 11.71 19.55 6.56
N MET A 274 11.60 18.70 5.55
CA MET A 274 11.81 17.25 5.69
C MET A 274 13.24 16.89 6.15
N HIS A 275 14.26 17.69 5.82
CA HIS A 275 15.63 17.43 6.27
C HIS A 275 15.77 17.41 7.80
N TYR A 276 14.87 18.10 8.53
CA TYR A 276 14.86 18.07 9.99
C TYR A 276 14.52 16.68 10.56
N PHE A 277 13.85 15.82 9.79
CA PHE A 277 13.59 14.42 10.20
C PHE A 277 14.89 13.71 10.54
N PHE A 278 15.92 13.96 9.73
CA PHE A 278 17.23 13.33 9.91
C PHE A 278 18.03 13.99 11.02
N LEU A 279 17.97 15.32 11.13
CA LEU A 279 18.72 16.09 12.13
C LEU A 279 18.22 15.85 13.55
N GLU A 280 16.92 15.62 13.74
CA GLU A 280 16.34 15.40 15.08
C GLU A 280 16.54 13.96 15.59
N ARG A 281 16.77 12.99 14.68
CA ARG A 281 16.81 11.55 15.01
C ARG A 281 18.20 10.96 14.99
N PHE A 282 19.04 11.38 14.05
CA PHE A 282 20.35 10.78 13.81
C PHE A 282 21.43 11.81 14.15
N LEU A 283 21.81 11.87 15.42
CA LEU A 283 22.74 12.88 15.93
C LEU A 283 24.20 12.61 15.54
N GLN A 284 24.53 11.37 15.22
CA GLN A 284 25.87 10.99 14.75
C GLN A 284 26.00 11.24 13.25
N PRO A 285 26.99 12.02 12.77
CA PRO A 285 27.11 12.35 11.34
C PRO A 285 27.20 11.15 10.40
N ALA A 286 27.87 10.07 10.84
CA ALA A 286 27.99 8.85 10.06
C ALA A 286 26.63 8.15 9.88
N GLU A 287 25.87 8.03 10.97
CA GLU A 287 24.51 7.48 10.95
C GLU A 287 23.57 8.37 10.13
N TRP A 288 23.56 9.68 10.38
CA TRP A 288 22.79 10.65 9.60
C TRP A 288 23.01 10.50 8.09
N PHE A 289 24.27 10.38 7.67
CA PHE A 289 24.62 10.22 6.27
C PHE A 289 24.10 8.89 5.71
N GLU A 290 24.25 7.78 6.46
CA GLU A 290 23.75 6.47 6.09
C GLU A 290 22.22 6.46 5.94
N LYS A 291 21.49 7.03 6.91
CA LYS A 291 20.02 7.05 6.92
C LYS A 291 19.45 7.95 5.84
N ARG A 292 20.06 9.11 5.59
CA ARG A 292 19.68 9.97 4.46
C ARG A 292 19.92 9.26 3.12
N LEU A 293 21.00 8.49 3.01
CA LEU A 293 21.29 7.71 1.81
C LEU A 293 20.28 6.56 1.62
N ALA A 294 19.87 5.88 2.70
CA ALA A 294 18.80 4.88 2.67
C ALA A 294 17.46 5.49 2.25
N TYR A 295 17.13 6.68 2.76
CA TYR A 295 15.96 7.45 2.33
C TYR A 295 15.97 7.72 0.82
N SER A 296 17.00 8.39 0.29
CA SER A 296 17.07 8.70 -1.15
C SER A 296 16.99 7.47 -2.05
N ARG A 297 17.61 6.36 -1.62
CA ARG A 297 17.57 5.06 -2.32
C ARG A 297 16.18 4.44 -2.33
N SER A 298 15.51 4.41 -1.17
CA SER A 298 14.16 3.83 -1.03
C SER A 298 13.11 4.65 -1.77
N VAL A 299 13.24 5.99 -1.79
CA VAL A 299 12.37 6.87 -2.59
C VAL A 299 12.60 6.61 -4.08
N ALA A 300 13.85 6.54 -4.55
CA ALA A 300 14.16 6.25 -5.95
C ALA A 300 13.59 4.90 -6.42
N ALA A 301 13.81 3.83 -5.64
CA ALA A 301 13.31 2.50 -5.98
C ALA A 301 11.78 2.48 -6.01
N SER A 302 11.13 3.01 -4.97
CA SER A 302 9.66 3.05 -4.87
C SER A 302 9.02 3.93 -5.95
N SER A 303 9.65 5.05 -6.34
CA SER A 303 9.17 5.91 -7.43
C SER A 303 9.19 5.19 -8.79
N MET A 304 10.27 4.50 -9.13
CA MET A 304 10.35 3.77 -10.40
C MET A 304 9.40 2.58 -10.44
N VAL A 305 9.35 1.79 -9.36
CA VAL A 305 8.44 0.64 -9.26
C VAL A 305 6.98 1.10 -9.31
N GLY A 306 6.65 2.15 -8.55
CA GLY A 306 5.32 2.74 -8.52
C GLY A 306 4.89 3.29 -9.88
N TYR A 307 5.80 3.93 -10.61
CA TYR A 307 5.53 4.39 -11.96
C TYR A 307 5.26 3.23 -12.93
N ILE A 308 6.06 2.16 -12.92
CA ILE A 308 5.86 1.02 -13.84
C ILE A 308 4.48 0.40 -13.66
N VAL A 309 4.04 0.19 -12.42
CA VAL A 309 2.72 -0.39 -12.14
C VAL A 309 1.59 0.64 -12.13
N GLY A 310 1.89 1.94 -12.27
CA GLY A 310 0.91 3.01 -12.32
C GLY A 310 0.20 3.27 -10.99
N LEU A 311 0.92 3.25 -9.86
CA LEU A 311 0.36 3.56 -8.54
C LEU A 311 -0.16 5.01 -8.48
N GLY A 312 -1.39 5.19 -8.02
CA GLY A 312 -1.98 6.48 -7.70
C GLY A 312 -2.37 6.60 -6.23
N ASP A 313 -3.07 7.66 -5.87
CA ASP A 313 -3.49 7.99 -4.49
C ASP A 313 -2.29 8.07 -3.52
N ARG A 314 -1.18 8.66 -4.01
CA ARG A 314 0.10 8.78 -3.28
C ARG A 314 0.17 10.06 -2.45
N HIS A 315 -0.87 10.34 -1.66
CA HIS A 315 -0.88 11.44 -0.71
C HIS A 315 0.04 11.15 0.50
N SER A 316 0.37 12.17 1.30
CA SER A 316 1.37 12.06 2.39
C SER A 316 1.02 11.07 3.53
N MET A 317 -0.24 10.66 3.65
CA MET A 317 -0.65 9.60 4.60
C MET A 317 -0.43 8.17 4.11
N ASN A 318 -0.22 7.94 2.80
CA ASN A 318 0.00 6.62 2.20
C ASN A 318 1.48 6.30 1.96
N ILE A 319 2.37 7.23 2.34
CA ILE A 319 3.81 7.05 2.31
C ILE A 319 4.28 7.17 3.75
N LEU A 320 4.76 6.07 4.30
CA LEU A 320 5.32 5.99 5.64
C LEU A 320 6.84 6.11 5.57
N ILE A 321 7.45 6.58 6.65
CA ILE A 321 8.91 6.55 6.85
C ILE A 321 9.25 5.72 8.07
N ASP A 322 10.20 4.82 7.96
CA ASP A 322 10.75 4.09 9.10
C ASP A 322 11.57 5.03 9.99
N GLN A 323 11.26 5.06 11.28
CA GLN A 323 11.96 5.95 12.20
C GLN A 323 13.40 5.53 12.50
N ALA A 324 13.76 4.27 12.29
CA ALA A 324 15.08 3.72 12.56
C ALA A 324 15.92 3.53 11.29
N THR A 325 15.31 3.15 10.16
CA THR A 325 16.04 2.96 8.89
C THR A 325 15.96 4.16 7.96
N ALA A 326 14.98 5.05 8.14
CA ALA A 326 14.62 6.15 7.25
C ALA A 326 14.21 5.71 5.83
N GLU A 327 13.94 4.43 5.62
CA GLU A 327 13.39 3.94 4.35
C GLU A 327 11.89 4.25 4.26
N VAL A 328 11.43 4.60 3.06
CA VAL A 328 10.00 4.82 2.81
C VAL A 328 9.26 3.51 2.54
N VAL A 329 8.01 3.45 2.98
CA VAL A 329 7.09 2.33 2.74
C VAL A 329 5.80 2.87 2.17
N HIS A 330 5.40 2.39 1.00
CA HIS A 330 4.12 2.77 0.39
C HIS A 330 3.05 1.81 0.89
N ILE A 331 1.92 2.32 1.37
CA ILE A 331 0.77 1.51 1.82
C ILE A 331 -0.49 1.84 1.02
N ASP A 332 -1.54 1.02 1.14
CA ASP A 332 -2.82 1.17 0.43
C ASP A 332 -2.61 1.23 -1.09
N LEU A 333 -2.31 0.10 -1.71
CA LEU A 333 -1.92 -0.01 -3.12
C LEU A 333 -3.14 -0.18 -4.05
N GLY A 334 -4.34 0.12 -3.55
CA GLY A 334 -5.62 -0.14 -4.22
C GLY A 334 -5.93 0.78 -5.41
N VAL A 335 -5.06 1.74 -5.73
CA VAL A 335 -5.10 2.53 -6.98
C VAL A 335 -3.84 2.24 -7.74
N ALA A 336 -3.95 1.42 -8.78
CA ALA A 336 -2.85 0.98 -9.62
C ALA A 336 -3.25 0.99 -11.10
N PHE A 337 -2.30 0.72 -11.99
CA PHE A 337 -2.50 0.64 -13.43
C PHE A 337 -3.19 1.88 -14.03
N GLU A 338 -2.69 3.06 -13.68
CA GLU A 338 -3.19 4.37 -14.14
C GLU A 338 -4.59 4.75 -13.64
N GLN A 339 -5.17 4.01 -12.69
CA GLN A 339 -6.47 4.37 -12.12
C GLN A 339 -6.49 5.76 -11.46
N GLY A 340 -5.34 6.29 -11.04
CA GLY A 340 -5.21 7.67 -10.54
C GLY A 340 -5.59 8.74 -11.56
N LEU A 341 -5.49 8.44 -12.87
CA LEU A 341 -5.94 9.33 -13.94
C LEU A 341 -7.47 9.37 -14.09
N MET A 342 -8.17 8.38 -13.53
CA MET A 342 -9.63 8.25 -13.60
C MET A 342 -10.34 8.86 -12.38
N LEU A 343 -9.60 9.47 -11.45
CA LEU A 343 -10.17 10.22 -10.34
C LEU A 343 -10.85 11.50 -10.82
N LYS A 344 -11.76 12.08 -10.01
CA LYS A 344 -12.47 13.33 -10.34
C LYS A 344 -11.48 14.46 -10.66
N THR A 345 -10.43 14.56 -9.86
CA THR A 345 -9.23 15.35 -10.14
C THR A 345 -8.09 14.38 -10.45
N PRO A 346 -7.73 14.17 -11.73
CA PRO A 346 -6.71 13.20 -12.11
C PRO A 346 -5.33 13.49 -11.49
N GLU A 347 -4.63 12.45 -11.05
CA GLU A 347 -3.23 12.55 -10.63
C GLU A 347 -2.30 12.54 -11.86
N ARG A 348 -1.77 13.71 -12.23
CA ARG A 348 -1.03 13.89 -13.49
C ARG A 348 0.49 13.71 -13.38
N VAL A 349 1.00 13.53 -12.17
CA VAL A 349 2.43 13.29 -11.92
C VAL A 349 2.70 11.78 -11.87
N PRO A 350 3.87 11.30 -12.35
CA PRO A 350 4.16 9.86 -12.42
C PRO A 350 4.41 9.22 -11.04
N PHE A 351 4.81 10.02 -10.05
CA PHE A 351 4.98 9.64 -8.65
C PHE A 351 5.11 10.90 -7.78
N ARG A 352 5.02 10.76 -6.45
CA ARG A 352 5.21 11.87 -5.52
C ARG A 352 6.70 12.24 -5.41
N LEU A 353 7.09 13.39 -5.95
CA LEU A 353 8.43 13.99 -5.81
C LEU A 353 8.31 15.49 -5.52
N THR A 354 7.65 15.81 -4.42
CA THR A 354 7.38 17.19 -3.98
C THR A 354 8.57 17.82 -3.25
N ARG A 355 8.45 19.07 -2.83
CA ARG A 355 9.57 19.87 -2.29
C ARG A 355 10.13 19.30 -0.99
N ASP A 356 9.28 18.83 -0.08
CA ASP A 356 9.69 18.12 1.14
C ASP A 356 10.38 16.79 0.82
N ILE A 357 9.89 16.03 -0.18
CA ILE A 357 10.55 14.77 -0.56
C ILE A 357 11.96 15.03 -1.09
N ILE A 358 12.12 16.08 -1.91
CA ILE A 358 13.43 16.47 -2.46
C ILE A 358 14.35 17.02 -1.36
N ASP A 359 13.81 17.84 -0.45
CA ASP A 359 14.56 18.41 0.68
C ASP A 359 15.15 17.34 1.60
N GLY A 360 14.42 16.24 1.82
CA GLY A 360 14.91 15.07 2.54
C GLY A 360 16.14 14.39 1.91
N MET A 361 16.39 14.60 0.62
CA MET A 361 17.58 14.07 -0.08
C MET A 361 18.84 14.91 0.18
N GLY A 362 18.68 16.14 0.68
CA GLY A 362 19.76 17.09 0.93
C GLY A 362 20.11 17.95 -0.27
N VAL A 363 21.30 18.56 -0.24
CA VAL A 363 21.69 19.65 -1.15
C VAL A 363 21.72 19.28 -2.63
N THR A 364 21.96 18.01 -2.97
CA THR A 364 21.96 17.57 -4.37
C THR A 364 20.54 17.36 -4.91
N GLY A 365 19.54 17.31 -4.04
CA GLY A 365 18.14 17.07 -4.41
C GLY A 365 17.99 15.81 -5.26
N VAL A 366 17.33 15.97 -6.41
CA VAL A 366 17.10 14.89 -7.38
C VAL A 366 18.37 14.46 -8.11
N GLU A 367 19.38 15.34 -8.17
CA GLU A 367 20.66 15.04 -8.80
C GLU A 367 21.54 14.20 -7.87
N GLY A 368 22.39 13.36 -8.47
CA GLY A 368 23.25 12.44 -7.74
C GLY A 368 22.55 11.13 -7.37
N VAL A 369 22.36 10.88 -6.07
CA VAL A 369 21.93 9.55 -5.58
C VAL A 369 20.58 9.16 -6.17
N PHE A 370 19.58 10.03 -6.08
CA PHE A 370 18.20 9.72 -6.49
C PHE A 370 18.15 9.34 -7.97
N ARG A 371 18.59 10.22 -8.86
CA ARG A 371 18.67 9.95 -10.31
C ARG A 371 19.40 8.65 -10.64
N ARG A 372 20.59 8.43 -10.08
CA ARG A 372 21.37 7.21 -10.34
C ARG A 372 20.64 5.95 -9.88
N CYS A 373 19.99 6.00 -8.72
CA CYS A 373 19.21 4.86 -8.22
C CYS A 373 17.96 4.62 -9.07
N CYS A 374 17.33 5.65 -9.62
CA CYS A 374 16.23 5.51 -10.57
C CYS A 374 16.69 4.83 -11.86
N GLU A 375 17.83 5.26 -12.44
CA GLU A 375 18.42 4.67 -13.65
C GLU A 375 18.72 3.18 -13.45
N GLU A 376 19.39 2.81 -12.36
CA GLU A 376 19.72 1.41 -12.05
C GLU A 376 18.47 0.56 -11.80
N THR A 377 17.51 1.08 -11.03
CA THR A 377 16.24 0.36 -10.74
C THR A 377 15.48 0.11 -12.04
N LEU A 378 15.32 1.13 -12.88
CA LEU A 378 14.62 1.00 -14.16
C LEU A 378 15.37 0.06 -15.10
N SER A 379 16.70 0.13 -15.16
CA SER A 379 17.53 -0.78 -15.95
C SER A 379 17.27 -2.25 -15.60
N VAL A 380 17.23 -2.57 -14.30
CA VAL A 380 16.94 -3.93 -13.82
C VAL A 380 15.52 -4.35 -14.19
N MET A 381 14.53 -3.47 -14.04
CA MET A 381 13.14 -3.79 -14.40
C MET A 381 12.98 -4.04 -15.90
N ARG A 382 13.58 -3.20 -16.76
CA ARG A 382 13.53 -3.37 -18.22
C ARG A 382 14.21 -4.66 -18.68
N THR A 383 15.34 -5.01 -18.05
CA THR A 383 16.07 -6.26 -18.34
C THR A 383 15.24 -7.51 -17.99
N ASN A 384 14.44 -7.44 -16.93
CA ASN A 384 13.63 -8.57 -16.45
C ASN A 384 12.13 -8.41 -16.80
N LYS A 385 11.81 -7.67 -17.86
CA LYS A 385 10.43 -7.27 -18.18
C LYS A 385 9.47 -8.44 -18.36
N GLU A 386 9.90 -9.55 -18.98
CA GLU A 386 9.02 -10.70 -19.26
C GLU A 386 8.49 -11.32 -17.97
N ALA A 387 9.35 -11.50 -16.97
CA ALA A 387 8.96 -12.05 -15.68
C ALA A 387 8.05 -11.09 -14.89
N LEU A 388 8.28 -9.78 -14.99
CA LEU A 388 7.41 -8.76 -14.38
C LEU A 388 6.04 -8.74 -15.06
N LEU A 389 5.99 -8.87 -16.39
CA LEU A 389 4.75 -8.95 -17.15
C LEU A 389 3.96 -10.20 -16.80
N THR A 390 4.62 -11.34 -16.54
CA THR A 390 3.92 -12.57 -16.11
C THR A 390 3.10 -12.35 -14.83
N ILE A 391 3.63 -11.62 -13.82
CA ILE A 391 2.85 -11.29 -12.61
C ILE A 391 1.65 -10.41 -12.96
N VAL A 392 1.83 -9.44 -13.86
CA VAL A 392 0.74 -8.53 -14.25
C VAL A 392 -0.31 -9.25 -15.12
N GLU A 393 0.10 -10.20 -15.95
CA GLU A 393 -0.76 -11.04 -16.78
C GLU A 393 -1.70 -11.93 -15.96
N VAL A 394 -1.26 -12.37 -14.76
CA VAL A 394 -2.14 -13.10 -13.83
C VAL A 394 -3.43 -12.31 -13.53
N PHE A 395 -3.37 -10.97 -13.49
CA PHE A 395 -4.56 -10.16 -13.30
C PHE A 395 -5.53 -10.18 -14.49
N ILE A 396 -5.06 -10.38 -15.72
CA ILE A 396 -5.95 -10.46 -16.90
C ILE A 396 -6.82 -11.71 -16.80
N HIS A 397 -6.26 -12.77 -16.23
CA HIS A 397 -6.94 -14.05 -16.04
C HIS A 397 -7.68 -14.15 -14.69
N ASP A 398 -7.63 -13.11 -13.86
CA ASP A 398 -8.48 -12.98 -12.68
C ASP A 398 -9.77 -12.20 -13.04
N PRO A 399 -10.90 -12.90 -13.30
CA PRO A 399 -12.17 -12.26 -13.64
C PRO A 399 -12.73 -11.44 -12.47
N LEU A 400 -12.14 -11.58 -11.28
CA LEU A 400 -12.55 -10.88 -10.08
C LEU A 400 -11.87 -9.51 -9.94
N TYR A 401 -10.94 -9.16 -10.84
CA TYR A 401 -10.19 -7.92 -10.80
C TYR A 401 -10.97 -6.73 -11.41
N LYS A 402 -10.97 -5.60 -10.69
CA LYS A 402 -11.56 -4.34 -11.17
C LYS A 402 -10.51 -3.45 -11.81
N TRP A 403 -10.47 -3.47 -13.14
CA TRP A 403 -9.55 -2.66 -13.93
C TRP A 403 -9.91 -1.17 -14.00
N ALA A 404 -11.18 -0.84 -13.81
CA ALA A 404 -11.65 0.54 -13.72
C ALA A 404 -12.05 0.90 -12.29
N LEU A 405 -11.70 2.11 -11.86
CA LEU A 405 -12.16 2.64 -10.58
C LEU A 405 -13.62 3.08 -10.72
N SER A 406 -14.52 2.63 -9.83
CA SER A 406 -15.92 3.07 -9.93
C SER A 406 -16.05 4.58 -9.62
N PRO A 407 -16.96 5.32 -10.28
CA PRO A 407 -17.14 6.75 -10.04
C PRO A 407 -17.39 7.08 -8.56
N LEU A 408 -18.12 6.23 -7.82
CA LEU A 408 -18.34 6.42 -6.39
C LEU A 408 -17.05 6.26 -5.57
N LYS A 409 -16.20 5.27 -5.89
CA LYS A 409 -14.89 5.11 -5.25
C LYS A 409 -13.97 6.29 -5.56
N ALA A 410 -13.99 6.79 -6.80
CA ALA A 410 -13.22 7.96 -7.20
C ALA A 410 -13.65 9.21 -6.41
N LEU A 411 -14.95 9.40 -6.26
CA LEU A 411 -15.52 10.49 -5.45
C LEU A 411 -15.16 10.34 -3.96
N GLN A 412 -15.29 9.14 -3.38
CA GLN A 412 -14.97 8.87 -1.98
C GLN A 412 -13.50 9.16 -1.63
N ARG A 413 -12.56 8.84 -2.53
CA ARG A 413 -11.12 9.12 -2.34
C ARG A 413 -10.78 10.62 -2.37
N GLN A 414 -11.65 11.44 -2.96
CA GLN A 414 -11.47 12.89 -3.07
C GLN A 414 -12.60 13.67 -2.37
N LYS A 415 -13.24 13.08 -1.36
CA LYS A 415 -14.19 13.80 -0.51
C LYS A 415 -13.45 14.80 0.38
N ASP A 416 -14.00 16.00 0.51
CA ASP A 416 -13.51 16.99 1.46
C ASP A 416 -13.78 16.55 2.90
N LEU A 417 -12.90 16.95 3.83
CA LEU A 417 -12.99 16.55 5.24
C LEU A 417 -14.25 17.10 5.93
N ASP A 418 -14.91 18.11 5.35
CA ASP A 418 -16.06 18.83 5.92
C ASP A 418 -17.42 18.41 5.32
N ASP A 419 -17.45 17.50 4.34
CA ASP A 419 -18.68 17.14 3.63
C ASP A 419 -19.26 15.81 4.17
N ASP A 420 -19.79 15.84 5.40
CA ASP A 420 -20.47 14.70 6.08
C ASP A 420 -21.91 14.52 5.55
N PHE A 421 -22.11 14.60 4.23
CA PHE A 421 -23.34 14.14 3.60
C PHE A 421 -23.23 12.63 3.32
N ASP A 422 -23.99 11.85 4.09
CA ASP A 422 -24.27 10.43 3.83
C ASP A 422 -25.06 10.32 2.51
N THR A 423 -24.34 10.36 1.41
CA THR A 423 -24.89 10.19 0.08
C THR A 423 -24.96 8.70 -0.21
N SER A 424 -26.10 8.10 0.13
CA SER A 424 -26.55 6.82 -0.44
C SER A 424 -26.86 7.00 -1.93
N LEU A 425 -25.84 7.30 -2.73
CA LEU A 425 -25.96 7.35 -4.19
C LEU A 425 -25.83 5.91 -4.72
N GLU A 426 -26.85 5.48 -5.45
CA GLU A 426 -26.84 4.20 -6.17
C GLU A 426 -25.83 4.26 -7.32
N GLU A 427 -25.07 3.17 -7.52
CA GLU A 427 -24.11 3.08 -8.62
C GLU A 427 -24.87 3.01 -9.95
N PRO A 428 -24.56 3.89 -10.94
CA PRO A 428 -25.01 3.67 -12.30
C PRO A 428 -24.39 2.35 -12.81
N GLN A 429 -25.20 1.50 -13.45
CA GLN A 429 -24.71 0.32 -14.16
C GLN A 429 -23.87 0.79 -15.35
N ASN A 430 -22.54 0.85 -15.18
CA ASN A 430 -21.63 0.97 -16.31
C ASN A 430 -21.33 -0.42 -16.87
N ASP A 431 -21.36 -0.53 -18.19
CA ASP A 431 -20.89 -1.69 -18.95
C ASP A 431 -19.40 -1.91 -18.69
N TYR A 432 -19.09 -2.77 -17.70
CA TYR A 432 -17.74 -3.27 -17.48
C TYR A 432 -17.28 -4.07 -18.70
N GLN A 433 -16.36 -3.52 -19.49
CA GLN A 433 -15.68 -4.25 -20.57
C GLN A 433 -14.36 -4.84 -20.06
N GLY A 434 -14.41 -5.53 -18.91
CA GLY A 434 -13.26 -5.92 -18.08
C GLY A 434 -12.01 -6.40 -18.81
N ASN A 435 -12.15 -7.25 -19.84
CA ASN A 435 -11.00 -7.74 -20.62
C ASN A 435 -10.27 -6.65 -21.42
N LYS A 436 -10.98 -5.61 -21.89
CA LYS A 436 -10.35 -4.50 -22.65
C LYS A 436 -9.53 -3.60 -21.74
N ASP A 437 -10.05 -3.27 -20.55
CA ASP A 437 -9.34 -2.43 -19.59
C ASP A 437 -8.12 -3.16 -19.01
N ALA A 438 -8.24 -4.47 -18.78
CA ALA A 438 -7.13 -5.36 -18.43
C ALA A 438 -6.01 -5.33 -19.47
N THR A 439 -6.39 -5.52 -20.73
CA THR A 439 -5.44 -5.52 -21.86
C THR A 439 -4.78 -4.15 -21.98
N ARG A 440 -5.52 -3.06 -21.79
CA ARG A 440 -4.97 -1.68 -21.84
C ARG A 440 -3.95 -1.46 -20.73
N ALA A 441 -4.26 -1.87 -19.50
CA ALA A 441 -3.37 -1.73 -18.35
C ALA A 441 -2.06 -2.50 -18.57
N LEU A 442 -2.13 -3.79 -18.96
CA LEU A 442 -0.94 -4.58 -19.28
C LEU A 442 -0.14 -3.96 -20.42
N LEU A 443 -0.81 -3.53 -21.49
CA LEU A 443 -0.13 -2.87 -22.61
C LEU A 443 0.60 -1.61 -22.15
N ARG A 444 0.01 -0.81 -21.24
CA ARG A 444 0.68 0.37 -20.70
C ARG A 444 1.89 0.00 -19.84
N VAL A 445 1.79 -1.00 -18.96
CA VAL A 445 2.94 -1.50 -18.18
C VAL A 445 4.05 -1.97 -19.11
N LYS A 446 3.71 -2.73 -20.16
CA LYS A 446 4.64 -3.18 -21.19
C LYS A 446 5.32 -2.01 -21.89
N GLN A 447 4.56 -1.00 -22.33
CA GLN A 447 5.11 0.21 -22.94
C GLN A 447 6.11 0.92 -22.02
N LYS A 448 5.78 1.07 -20.73
CA LYS A 448 6.68 1.68 -19.75
C LYS A 448 7.99 0.90 -19.59
N LEU A 449 7.93 -0.44 -19.57
CA LEU A 449 9.10 -1.33 -19.51
C LEU A 449 9.90 -1.36 -20.83
N ASP A 450 9.23 -1.18 -21.97
CA ASP A 450 9.90 -1.04 -23.26
C ASP A 450 10.51 0.37 -23.45
N GLY A 451 10.18 1.31 -22.55
CA GLY A 451 10.66 2.69 -22.55
C GLY A 451 9.87 3.62 -23.47
N TYR A 452 8.64 3.27 -23.82
CA TYR A 452 7.75 4.11 -24.62
C TYR A 452 6.98 5.10 -23.74
N GLU A 453 7.23 6.39 -23.96
CA GLU A 453 6.48 7.51 -23.39
C GLU A 453 5.94 8.39 -24.52
N ASP A 454 4.65 8.72 -24.47
CA ASP A 454 3.95 9.54 -25.48
C ASP A 454 4.15 9.07 -26.93
N GLY A 455 4.32 7.75 -27.12
CA GLY A 455 4.55 7.13 -28.43
C GLY A 455 6.01 7.10 -28.89
N GLU A 456 6.94 7.67 -28.11
CA GLU A 456 8.37 7.68 -28.42
C GLU A 456 9.15 6.73 -27.53
N MET A 457 10.08 5.98 -28.12
CA MET A 457 10.99 5.11 -27.37
C MET A 457 12.14 5.91 -26.78
N ARG A 458 12.40 5.74 -25.48
CA ARG A 458 13.41 6.46 -24.72
C ARG A 458 14.46 5.52 -24.12
N SER A 459 15.69 6.01 -24.06
CA SER A 459 16.75 5.37 -23.28
C SER A 459 16.40 5.42 -21.79
N ILE A 460 17.03 4.57 -20.97
CA ILE A 460 16.83 4.57 -19.51
C ILE A 460 17.06 5.98 -18.93
N HIS A 461 18.17 6.62 -19.31
CA HIS A 461 18.49 7.98 -18.86
C HIS A 461 17.44 9.01 -19.32
N GLY A 462 17.00 8.93 -20.58
CA GLY A 462 15.99 9.84 -21.14
C GLY A 462 14.61 9.67 -20.49
N GLN A 463 14.21 8.43 -20.21
CA GLN A 463 12.96 8.12 -19.52
C GLN A 463 13.01 8.63 -18.07
N VAL A 464 14.07 8.32 -17.31
CA VAL A 464 14.23 8.83 -15.93
C VAL A 464 14.24 10.36 -15.91
N GLN A 465 14.95 11.02 -16.84
CA GLN A 465 14.97 12.48 -16.93
C GLN A 465 13.55 13.05 -17.10
N GLN A 466 12.79 12.53 -18.05
CA GLN A 466 11.42 12.98 -18.30
C GLN A 466 10.53 12.77 -17.08
N LEU A 467 10.58 11.58 -16.47
CA LEU A 467 9.75 11.27 -15.31
C LEU A 467 10.04 12.18 -14.11
N ILE A 468 11.32 12.53 -13.90
CA ILE A 468 11.69 13.48 -12.84
C ILE A 468 11.14 14.87 -13.17
N GLN A 469 11.30 15.35 -14.41
CA GLN A 469 10.78 16.66 -14.83
C GLN A 469 9.26 16.72 -14.67
N ASP A 470 8.57 15.67 -15.10
CA ASP A 470 7.11 15.53 -15.00
C ASP A 470 6.63 15.48 -13.56
N ALA A 471 7.39 14.86 -12.64
CA ALA A 471 7.03 14.76 -11.23
C ALA A 471 7.19 16.08 -10.46
N ILE A 472 8.09 16.97 -10.92
CA ILE A 472 8.35 18.28 -10.30
C ILE A 472 7.71 19.45 -11.06
N ASP A 473 6.97 19.17 -12.14
CA ASP A 473 6.38 20.20 -13.00
C ASP A 473 5.26 20.95 -12.27
N SER A 474 5.47 22.25 -12.04
CA SER A 474 4.51 23.15 -11.42
C SER A 474 3.17 23.22 -12.17
N GLU A 475 3.15 23.04 -13.51
CA GLU A 475 1.92 23.04 -14.29
C GLU A 475 1.06 21.79 -14.01
N ARG A 476 1.70 20.67 -13.66
CA ARG A 476 0.99 19.43 -13.27
C ARG A 476 0.62 19.47 -11.80
N LEU A 477 1.56 19.86 -10.94
CA LEU A 477 1.39 19.92 -9.49
C LEU A 477 0.27 20.88 -9.06
N CYS A 478 0.11 22.03 -9.72
CA CYS A 478 -0.94 22.98 -9.37
C CYS A 478 -2.36 22.49 -9.70
N GLN A 479 -2.50 21.49 -10.59
CA GLN A 479 -3.78 20.89 -10.97
C GLN A 479 -4.18 19.71 -10.10
N MET A 480 -3.31 19.29 -9.17
CA MET A 480 -3.56 18.17 -8.28
C MET A 480 -4.66 18.51 -7.27
N PHE A 481 -5.36 17.47 -6.81
CA PHE A 481 -6.35 17.62 -5.73
C PHE A 481 -5.70 18.27 -4.49
N PRO A 482 -6.27 19.33 -3.89
CA PRO A 482 -5.66 20.02 -2.76
C PRO A 482 -5.34 19.10 -1.56
N GLY A 483 -6.14 18.06 -1.33
CA GLY A 483 -5.87 17.04 -0.30
C GLY A 483 -4.62 16.18 -0.55
N TRP A 484 -4.15 16.08 -1.80
CA TRP A 484 -2.88 15.42 -2.13
C TRP A 484 -1.67 16.20 -1.59
N GLY A 485 -1.82 17.51 -1.38
CA GLY A 485 -0.80 18.39 -0.81
C GLY A 485 0.43 18.52 -1.70
N ALA A 486 0.27 19.09 -2.90
CA ALA A 486 1.35 19.14 -3.89
C ALA A 486 2.52 20.06 -3.55
N TRP A 487 2.32 20.98 -2.60
CA TRP A 487 3.35 21.89 -2.10
C TRP A 487 4.18 21.30 -0.96
N LEU A 488 3.73 20.20 -0.34
CA LEU A 488 4.42 19.42 0.69
C LEU A 488 5.53 18.61 0.04
#